data_AF-A0A8T1VCE1-F1
#
_entry.id   AF-A0A8T1VCE1-F1
#
_cell.length_a   1.000
_cell.length_b   1.000
_cell.length_c   1.000
_cell.angle_alpha   90.00
_cell.angle_beta   90.00
_cell.angle_gamma   90.00
#
_symmetry.space_group_name_H-M   'P 1'
#
loop_
_entity.id
_entity.type
_entity.pdbx_description
1 polymer ?
#
loop_
_entity_poly.entity_id
_entity_poly.type
_entity_poly.pdbx_seq_one_letter_code
_entity_poly.pdbx_strand_id
1 'polypeptide(L)'
;MNRFSSLEFDDKNEFAKWVVEKASTDLVFCHGDVNLYREELLKFAGRWPTAQLKKLDETHADSVELAFQRSQSDLREKIAALRTQFASIADALFSVNAQAKPGKRCAAVQTLRAFVHELQQDGDLWTRIDSPTSFALALPLRKKREMQQLLHLLGPDVKTVWGDAVERVFTLMQAALEDSKRGTNPSALQESYALVRDQVVAKEFRALLKQWSCRKSARRVAITPANRNGRVYCHVDESSSTRSTGFCSTRDTPALGSSSSDTPHEASSTLHRAFSPVICRHCGAVGLHWTLKCPMRKTSDAVELSREASGPFGAFGTNRCELRRWFGCAGNDE
;
A
#
# COMPACT_ATOMS: atom_id res chain seq x y z
N MET A 1 14.99 50.07 17.49
CA MET A 1 15.68 49.20 18.47
C MET A 1 15.10 47.82 18.30
N ASN A 2 15.95 46.78 18.20
CA ASN A 2 15.49 45.40 18.18
C ASN A 2 15.42 44.88 19.62
N ARG A 3 14.37 44.13 19.95
CA ARG A 3 14.15 43.60 21.30
C ARG A 3 14.12 42.08 21.24
N PHE A 4 15.15 41.47 21.81
CA PHE A 4 15.20 40.03 22.02
C PHE A 4 14.53 39.65 23.34
N SER A 5 13.76 38.58 23.32
CA SER A 5 13.20 37.96 24.53
C SER A 5 13.11 36.44 24.35
N SER A 6 13.08 35.73 25.47
CA SER A 6 12.85 34.28 25.52
C SER A 6 11.61 34.03 26.34
N LEU A 7 10.69 33.24 25.81
CA LEU A 7 9.45 32.83 26.48
C LEU A 7 9.46 31.31 26.67
N GLU A 8 8.81 30.86 27.73
CA GLU A 8 8.57 29.47 28.05
C GLU A 8 7.05 29.24 28.13
N PHE A 9 6.59 28.14 27.57
CA PHE A 9 5.20 27.70 27.61
C PHE A 9 5.16 26.25 28.12
N ASP A 10 4.19 25.94 28.98
CA ASP A 10 4.12 24.61 29.61
C ASP A 10 3.70 23.53 28.60
N ASP A 11 2.92 23.90 27.56
CA ASP A 11 2.55 23.00 26.47
C ASP A 11 2.52 23.65 25.07
N LYS A 12 2.21 22.83 24.05
CA LYS A 12 2.07 23.29 22.66
C LYS A 12 0.85 24.19 22.40
N ASN A 13 -0.21 24.05 23.20
CA ASN A 13 -1.47 24.76 23.03
C ASN A 13 -1.34 26.21 23.50
N GLU A 14 -0.69 26.44 24.64
CA GLU A 14 -0.34 27.77 25.15
C GLU A 14 0.54 28.53 24.15
N PHE A 15 1.59 27.88 23.67
CA PHE A 15 2.44 28.43 22.59
C PHE A 15 1.60 28.79 21.36
N ALA A 16 0.78 27.86 20.85
CA ALA A 16 -0.02 28.11 19.66
C ALA A 16 -1.03 29.25 19.84
N LYS A 17 -1.70 29.32 21.00
CA LYS A 17 -2.61 30.41 21.35
C LYS A 17 -1.88 31.76 21.38
N TRP A 18 -0.74 31.85 22.06
CA TRP A 18 0.08 33.06 22.12
C TRP A 18 0.55 33.52 20.73
N VAL A 19 0.98 32.60 19.86
CA VAL A 19 1.38 32.92 18.48
C VAL A 19 0.21 33.47 17.67
N VAL A 20 -0.98 32.89 17.81
CA VAL A 20 -2.19 33.36 17.11
C VAL A 20 -2.61 34.76 17.61
N GLU A 21 -2.56 35.00 18.92
CA GLU A 21 -2.80 36.32 19.51
C GLU A 21 -1.77 37.35 19.02
N LYS A 22 -0.48 37.02 19.01
CA LYS A 22 0.57 37.90 18.46
C LYS A 22 0.41 38.17 16.97
N ALA A 23 0.04 37.16 16.17
CA ALA A 23 -0.23 37.32 14.74
C ALA A 23 -1.49 38.16 14.45
N SER A 24 -2.33 38.41 15.47
CA SER A 24 -3.48 39.32 15.35
C SER A 24 -3.07 40.80 15.28
N THR A 25 -1.92 41.18 15.88
CA THR A 25 -1.41 42.57 15.94
C THR A 25 -0.12 42.81 15.16
N ASP A 26 0.81 41.85 15.20
CA ASP A 26 2.17 41.98 14.69
C ASP A 26 2.39 41.15 13.41
N LEU A 27 3.43 41.50 12.64
CA LEU A 27 3.86 40.72 11.46
C LEU A 27 4.74 39.55 11.91
N VAL A 28 4.16 38.37 12.08
CA VAL A 28 4.85 37.19 12.63
C VAL A 28 5.55 36.38 11.53
N PHE A 29 6.85 36.12 11.72
CA PHE A 29 7.66 35.17 10.94
C PHE A 29 8.06 34.00 11.83
N CYS A 30 7.85 32.77 11.34
CA CYS A 30 8.22 31.56 12.07
C CYS A 30 9.50 30.94 11.47
N HIS A 31 10.46 30.61 12.33
CA HIS A 31 11.70 29.90 11.99
C HIS A 31 11.84 28.62 12.82
N GLY A 32 12.77 27.73 12.45
CA GLY A 32 12.96 26.45 13.13
C GLY A 32 11.80 25.46 12.92
N ASP A 33 11.63 24.53 13.87
CA ASP A 33 10.73 23.36 13.75
C ASP A 33 9.24 23.69 14.02
N VAL A 34 8.74 24.80 13.45
CA VAL A 34 7.34 25.23 13.59
C VAL A 34 6.33 24.18 13.10
N ASN A 35 6.76 23.27 12.21
CA ASN A 35 5.96 22.15 11.71
C ASN A 35 5.43 21.23 12.84
N LEU A 36 6.15 21.12 13.97
CA LEU A 36 5.76 20.32 15.13
C LEU A 36 4.52 20.86 15.88
N TYR A 37 4.09 22.09 15.56
CA TYR A 37 2.96 22.80 16.19
C TYR A 37 1.84 23.12 15.19
N ARG A 38 1.92 22.58 13.97
CA ARG A 38 1.04 22.94 12.85
C ARG A 38 -0.45 22.68 13.14
N GLU A 39 -0.77 21.61 13.88
CA GLU A 39 -2.16 21.23 14.14
C GLU A 39 -2.77 22.15 15.19
N GLU A 40 -2.02 22.44 16.24
CA GLU A 40 -2.36 23.36 17.33
C GLU A 40 -2.53 24.78 16.78
N LEU A 41 -1.56 25.28 15.99
CA LEU A 41 -1.64 26.59 15.35
C LEU A 41 -2.86 26.72 14.41
N LEU A 42 -3.19 25.68 13.64
CA LEU A 42 -4.40 25.69 12.79
C LEU A 42 -5.70 25.65 13.61
N LYS A 43 -5.74 24.89 14.71
CA LYS A 43 -6.90 24.82 15.63
C LYS A 43 -7.15 26.19 16.27
N PHE A 44 -6.15 26.80 16.90
CA PHE A 44 -6.28 28.11 17.54
C PHE A 44 -6.52 29.26 16.55
N ALA A 45 -6.00 29.17 15.32
CA ALA A 45 -6.29 30.14 14.26
C ALA A 45 -7.69 29.99 13.64
N GLY A 46 -8.50 29.02 14.06
CA GLY A 46 -9.82 28.72 13.47
C GLY A 46 -9.74 28.23 12.01
N ARG A 47 -8.59 27.69 11.59
CA ARG A 47 -8.31 27.22 10.23
C ARG A 47 -8.11 25.70 10.12
N TRP A 48 -8.53 24.95 11.14
CA TRP A 48 -8.50 23.49 11.08
C TRP A 48 -9.39 22.98 9.93
N PRO A 49 -8.88 22.16 8.99
CA PRO A 49 -9.61 21.73 7.79
C PRO A 49 -10.68 20.65 8.06
N THR A 50 -11.53 20.84 9.06
CA THR A 50 -12.51 19.88 9.58
C THR A 50 -13.34 19.20 8.48
N ALA A 51 -13.88 19.96 7.53
CA ALA A 51 -14.71 19.41 6.45
C ALA A 51 -13.91 18.57 5.43
N GLN A 52 -12.64 18.93 5.17
CA GLN A 52 -11.77 18.19 4.25
C GLN A 52 -11.28 16.90 4.91
N LEU A 53 -10.92 16.96 6.20
CA LEU A 53 -10.51 15.81 6.99
C LEU A 53 -11.68 14.82 7.20
N LYS A 54 -12.86 15.29 7.59
CA LYS A 54 -14.06 14.43 7.73
C LYS A 54 -14.37 13.66 6.43
N LYS A 55 -14.31 14.35 5.28
CA LYS A 55 -14.50 13.69 3.97
C LYS A 55 -13.41 12.66 3.67
N LEU A 56 -12.18 12.92 4.09
CA LEU A 56 -11.04 12.02 3.92
C LEU A 56 -11.20 10.77 4.81
N ASP A 57 -11.64 10.95 6.06
CA ASP A 57 -11.96 9.88 7.00
C ASP A 57 -13.11 9.00 6.47
N GLU A 58 -14.19 9.60 5.96
CA GLU A 58 -15.31 8.92 5.29
C GLU A 58 -14.81 8.11 4.08
N THR A 59 -14.06 8.75 3.17
CA THR A 59 -13.52 8.09 1.96
C THR A 59 -12.58 6.92 2.30
N HIS A 60 -11.81 7.04 3.39
CA HIS A 60 -10.93 5.97 3.86
C HIS A 60 -11.72 4.81 4.46
N ALA A 61 -12.73 5.08 5.29
CA ALA A 61 -13.62 4.06 5.84
C ALA A 61 -14.33 3.27 4.71
N ASP A 62 -14.88 3.98 3.72
CA ASP A 62 -15.50 3.36 2.53
C ASP A 62 -14.48 2.50 1.75
N SER A 63 -13.24 2.97 1.60
CA SER A 63 -12.18 2.25 0.89
C SER A 63 -11.75 0.97 1.62
N VAL A 64 -11.66 1.01 2.95
CA VAL A 64 -11.33 -0.14 3.80
C VAL A 64 -12.45 -1.18 3.77
N GLU A 65 -13.71 -0.76 3.92
CA GLU A 65 -14.86 -1.66 3.87
C GLU A 65 -15.00 -2.30 2.48
N LEU A 66 -14.82 -1.53 1.40
CA LEU A 66 -14.88 -2.04 0.03
C LEU A 66 -13.71 -2.99 -0.30
N ALA A 67 -12.51 -2.73 0.23
CA ALA A 67 -11.39 -3.68 0.13
C ALA A 67 -11.70 -4.99 0.86
N PHE A 68 -12.25 -4.92 2.08
CA PHE A 68 -12.67 -6.10 2.83
C PHE A 68 -13.77 -6.89 2.10
N GLN A 69 -14.79 -6.23 1.57
CA GLN A 69 -15.87 -6.87 0.81
C GLN A 69 -15.37 -7.60 -0.44
N ARG A 70 -14.37 -7.04 -1.13
CA ARG A 70 -13.68 -7.73 -2.23
C ARG A 70 -12.99 -9.01 -1.75
N SER A 71 -12.15 -8.93 -0.72
CA SER A 71 -11.51 -10.12 -0.15
C SER A 71 -12.51 -11.19 0.33
N GLN A 72 -13.67 -10.78 0.85
CA GLN A 72 -14.75 -11.69 1.22
C GLN A 72 -15.41 -12.35 -0.01
N SER A 73 -15.60 -11.61 -1.10
CA SER A 73 -16.08 -12.15 -2.38
C SER A 73 -15.08 -13.13 -2.98
N ASP A 74 -13.81 -12.74 -3.09
CA ASP A 74 -12.71 -13.54 -3.65
C ASP A 74 -12.55 -14.86 -2.88
N LEU A 75 -12.65 -14.81 -1.54
CA LEU A 75 -12.60 -16.00 -0.71
C LEU A 75 -13.81 -16.92 -0.93
N ARG A 76 -15.03 -16.38 -1.07
CA ARG A 76 -16.23 -17.18 -1.37
C ARG A 76 -16.11 -17.89 -2.72
N GLU A 77 -15.61 -17.20 -3.73
CA GLU A 77 -15.35 -17.78 -5.05
C GLU A 77 -14.27 -18.88 -4.99
N LYS A 78 -13.14 -18.61 -4.29
CA LYS A 78 -12.08 -19.61 -4.04
C LYS A 78 -12.64 -20.86 -3.35
N ILE A 79 -13.49 -20.72 -2.33
CA ILE A 79 -14.12 -21.85 -1.64
C ILE A 79 -15.08 -22.61 -2.56
N ALA A 80 -15.86 -21.93 -3.41
CA ALA A 80 -16.75 -22.58 -4.37
C ALA A 80 -15.98 -23.39 -5.44
N ALA A 81 -14.86 -22.84 -5.93
CA ALA A 81 -13.95 -23.55 -6.82
C ALA A 81 -13.32 -24.79 -6.14
N LEU A 82 -12.83 -24.62 -4.91
CA LEU A 82 -12.26 -25.72 -4.12
C LEU A 82 -13.29 -26.82 -3.83
N ARG A 83 -14.53 -26.49 -3.45
CA ARG A 83 -15.63 -27.47 -3.28
C ARG A 83 -15.84 -28.32 -4.54
N THR A 84 -15.87 -27.68 -5.69
CA THR A 84 -16.03 -28.36 -7.00
C THR A 84 -14.85 -29.27 -7.29
N GLN A 85 -13.62 -28.81 -7.01
CA GLN A 85 -12.40 -29.59 -7.14
C GLN A 85 -12.36 -30.79 -6.19
N PHE A 86 -12.78 -30.63 -4.93
CA PHE A 86 -12.82 -31.71 -3.96
C PHE A 86 -13.91 -32.74 -4.22
N ALA A 87 -15.06 -32.37 -4.78
CA ALA A 87 -16.05 -33.34 -5.24
C ALA A 87 -15.43 -34.29 -6.30
N SER A 88 -14.72 -33.72 -7.29
CA SER A 88 -14.01 -34.48 -8.33
C SER A 88 -12.88 -35.37 -7.74
N ILE A 89 -12.10 -34.84 -6.79
CA ILE A 89 -11.07 -35.59 -6.05
C ILE A 89 -11.69 -36.73 -5.24
N ALA A 90 -12.79 -36.48 -4.51
CA ALA A 90 -13.46 -37.48 -3.70
C ALA A 90 -13.95 -38.66 -4.56
N ASP A 91 -14.57 -38.39 -5.69
CA ASP A 91 -15.01 -39.44 -6.61
C ASP A 91 -13.82 -40.19 -7.23
N ALA A 92 -12.71 -39.51 -7.53
CA ALA A 92 -11.49 -40.15 -8.03
C ALA A 92 -10.70 -40.95 -6.96
N LEU A 93 -10.93 -40.72 -5.67
CA LEU A 93 -10.26 -41.41 -4.55
C LEU A 93 -11.12 -42.52 -3.93
N PHE A 94 -12.43 -42.30 -3.82
CA PHE A 94 -13.37 -43.14 -3.06
C PHE A 94 -14.35 -43.94 -3.94
N SER A 95 -14.45 -43.68 -5.25
CA SER A 95 -15.29 -44.52 -6.12
C SER A 95 -14.76 -45.96 -6.19
N VAL A 96 -15.67 -46.94 -6.16
CA VAL A 96 -15.37 -48.36 -6.37
C VAL A 96 -14.59 -48.58 -7.68
N ASN A 97 -14.91 -47.80 -8.73
CA ASN A 97 -14.25 -47.87 -10.04
C ASN A 97 -12.89 -47.14 -10.09
N ALA A 98 -12.50 -46.37 -9.06
CA ALA A 98 -11.17 -45.76 -8.99
C ALA A 98 -10.05 -46.81 -8.90
N GLN A 99 -10.38 -48.03 -8.45
CA GLN A 99 -9.44 -49.16 -8.46
C GLN A 99 -9.06 -49.63 -9.88
N ALA A 100 -9.95 -49.42 -10.86
CA ALA A 100 -9.73 -49.82 -12.26
C ALA A 100 -9.02 -48.74 -13.12
N LYS A 101 -8.87 -47.50 -12.62
CA LYS A 101 -8.30 -46.36 -13.39
C LYS A 101 -7.19 -45.65 -12.61
N PRO A 102 -6.00 -46.27 -12.44
CA PRO A 102 -4.94 -45.78 -11.55
C PRO A 102 -4.44 -44.37 -11.88
N GLY A 103 -4.45 -43.95 -13.15
CA GLY A 103 -4.04 -42.61 -13.56
C GLY A 103 -4.89 -41.49 -12.94
N LYS A 104 -6.23 -41.66 -12.88
CA LYS A 104 -7.13 -40.67 -12.27
C LYS A 104 -6.89 -40.53 -10.76
N ARG A 105 -6.69 -41.66 -10.08
CA ARG A 105 -6.35 -41.68 -8.65
C ARG A 105 -5.00 -41.02 -8.38
N CYS A 106 -3.99 -41.26 -9.21
CA CYS A 106 -2.67 -40.63 -9.08
C CYS A 106 -2.76 -39.10 -9.17
N ALA A 107 -3.47 -38.58 -10.18
CA ALA A 107 -3.72 -37.16 -10.32
C ALA A 107 -4.45 -36.57 -9.10
N ALA A 108 -5.53 -37.21 -8.62
CA ALA A 108 -6.26 -36.75 -7.44
C ALA A 108 -5.40 -36.71 -6.16
N VAL A 109 -4.51 -37.69 -5.95
CA VAL A 109 -3.55 -37.69 -4.84
C VAL A 109 -2.53 -36.55 -4.98
N GLN A 110 -2.04 -36.26 -6.19
CA GLN A 110 -1.14 -35.13 -6.43
C GLN A 110 -1.81 -33.79 -6.16
N THR A 111 -3.05 -33.60 -6.63
CA THR A 111 -3.84 -32.38 -6.39
C THR A 111 -4.13 -32.18 -4.90
N LEU A 112 -4.54 -33.23 -4.19
CA LEU A 112 -4.76 -33.16 -2.73
C LEU A 112 -3.45 -32.84 -1.98
N ARG A 113 -2.31 -33.40 -2.41
CA ARG A 113 -1.01 -33.10 -1.81
C ARG A 113 -0.60 -31.64 -2.02
N ALA A 114 -0.83 -31.09 -3.21
CA ALA A 114 -0.55 -29.68 -3.50
C ALA A 114 -1.38 -28.76 -2.58
N PHE A 115 -2.69 -29.03 -2.44
CA PHE A 115 -3.55 -28.27 -1.53
C PHE A 115 -3.11 -28.37 -0.06
N VAL A 116 -2.80 -29.56 0.45
CA VAL A 116 -2.32 -29.70 1.85
C VAL A 116 -1.00 -28.97 2.06
N HIS A 117 -0.13 -28.91 1.05
CA HIS A 117 1.10 -28.12 1.09
C HIS A 117 0.82 -26.60 1.08
N GLU A 118 -0.11 -26.12 0.26
CA GLU A 118 -0.56 -24.71 0.29
C GLU A 118 -1.14 -24.33 1.67
N LEU A 119 -1.96 -25.19 2.27
CA LEU A 119 -2.44 -25.00 3.64
C LEU A 119 -1.30 -24.93 4.66
N GLN A 120 -0.25 -25.74 4.51
CA GLN A 120 0.92 -25.74 5.41
C GLN A 120 1.82 -24.52 5.23
N GLN A 121 1.80 -23.88 4.05
CA GLN A 121 2.49 -22.61 3.81
C GLN A 121 1.76 -21.42 4.47
N ASP A 122 0.43 -21.50 4.59
CA ASP A 122 -0.37 -20.58 5.39
C ASP A 122 -0.28 -20.96 6.88
N GLY A 123 0.80 -20.53 7.54
CA GLY A 123 1.06 -20.87 8.95
C GLY A 123 -0.04 -20.41 9.92
N ASP A 124 -0.67 -19.28 9.64
CA ASP A 124 -1.77 -18.73 10.46
C ASP A 124 -3.04 -19.57 10.33
N LEU A 125 -3.33 -20.11 9.14
CA LEU A 125 -4.42 -21.07 8.93
C LEU A 125 -4.07 -22.45 9.47
N TRP A 126 -2.86 -22.97 9.21
CA TRP A 126 -2.43 -24.32 9.59
C TRP A 126 -2.44 -24.52 11.11
N THR A 127 -1.98 -23.52 11.87
CA THR A 127 -1.99 -23.58 13.35
C THR A 127 -3.40 -23.59 13.95
N ARG A 128 -4.42 -23.17 13.20
CA ARG A 128 -5.84 -23.22 13.60
C ARG A 128 -6.52 -24.55 13.24
N ILE A 129 -5.91 -25.38 12.38
CA ILE A 129 -6.46 -26.68 12.00
C ILE A 129 -6.19 -27.69 13.12
N ASP A 130 -7.25 -28.31 13.63
CA ASP A 130 -7.15 -29.31 14.67
C ASP A 130 -6.49 -30.63 14.19
N SER A 131 -5.91 -31.38 15.12
CA SER A 131 -5.24 -32.65 14.80
C SER A 131 -6.15 -33.68 14.11
N PRO A 132 -7.42 -33.87 14.51
CA PRO A 132 -8.38 -34.70 13.76
C PRO A 132 -8.60 -34.24 12.31
N THR A 133 -8.79 -32.95 12.06
CA THR A 133 -8.99 -32.41 10.70
C THR A 133 -7.75 -32.57 9.83
N SER A 134 -6.56 -32.22 10.33
CA SER A 134 -5.30 -32.41 9.59
C SER A 134 -5.02 -33.90 9.29
N PHE A 135 -5.32 -34.80 10.24
CA PHE A 135 -5.25 -36.25 10.03
C PHE A 135 -6.21 -36.72 8.92
N ALA A 136 -7.46 -36.26 8.95
CA ALA A 136 -8.48 -36.63 7.97
C ALA A 136 -8.12 -36.14 6.56
N LEU A 137 -7.64 -34.89 6.40
CA LEU A 137 -7.18 -34.37 5.11
C LEU A 137 -6.02 -35.18 4.52
N ALA A 138 -5.08 -35.62 5.37
CA ALA A 138 -3.94 -36.44 4.96
C ALA A 138 -4.29 -37.93 4.73
N LEU A 139 -5.49 -38.38 5.13
CA LEU A 139 -5.89 -39.79 5.07
C LEU A 139 -5.77 -40.40 3.66
N PRO A 140 -6.21 -39.74 2.56
CA PRO A 140 -6.07 -40.29 1.21
C PRO A 140 -4.66 -40.19 0.61
N LEU A 141 -3.72 -39.51 1.28
CA LEU A 141 -2.32 -39.40 0.88
C LEU A 141 -1.45 -40.58 1.37
N ARG A 142 -2.03 -41.47 2.19
CA ARG A 142 -1.39 -42.66 2.79
C ARG A 142 -1.08 -43.76 1.77
N LYS A 143 -0.29 -44.76 2.19
CA LYS A 143 0.08 -45.88 1.31
C LYS A 143 -1.17 -46.70 0.94
N LYS A 144 -1.15 -47.33 -0.25
CA LYS A 144 -2.31 -48.07 -0.79
C LYS A 144 -2.88 -49.11 0.21
N ARG A 145 -2.02 -49.86 0.91
CA ARG A 145 -2.44 -50.88 1.91
C ARG A 145 -3.12 -50.26 3.13
N GLU A 146 -2.54 -49.20 3.69
CA GLU A 146 -3.11 -48.45 4.83
C GLU A 146 -4.49 -47.87 4.45
N MET A 147 -4.60 -47.29 3.25
CA MET A 147 -5.86 -46.76 2.73
C MET A 147 -6.90 -47.86 2.48
N GLN A 148 -6.50 -49.05 2.03
CA GLN A 148 -7.39 -50.20 1.87
C GLN A 148 -7.90 -50.72 3.22
N GLN A 149 -7.03 -50.80 4.24
CA GLN A 149 -7.43 -51.17 5.61
C GLN A 149 -8.41 -50.14 6.19
N LEU A 150 -8.13 -48.84 6.06
CA LEU A 150 -9.02 -47.76 6.51
C LEU A 150 -10.38 -47.80 5.80
N LEU A 151 -10.41 -47.94 4.46
CA LEU A 151 -11.66 -48.07 3.71
C LEU A 151 -12.46 -49.33 4.05
N HIS A 152 -11.79 -50.41 4.47
CA HIS A 152 -12.47 -51.63 4.90
C HIS A 152 -13.02 -51.52 6.33
N LEU A 153 -12.32 -50.82 7.23
CA LEU A 153 -12.72 -50.61 8.62
C LEU A 153 -13.81 -49.53 8.80
N LEU A 154 -13.75 -48.47 7.99
CA LEU A 154 -14.64 -47.30 8.10
C LEU A 154 -15.70 -47.24 6.98
N GLY A 155 -15.59 -48.10 5.95
CA GLY A 155 -16.64 -48.27 4.93
C GLY A 155 -17.05 -46.97 4.22
N PRO A 156 -18.36 -46.71 4.06
CA PRO A 156 -18.88 -45.47 3.45
C PRO A 156 -18.44 -44.18 4.17
N ASP A 157 -18.17 -44.27 5.47
CA ASP A 157 -17.96 -43.10 6.34
C ASP A 157 -16.61 -42.39 6.10
N VAL A 158 -15.69 -43.00 5.35
CA VAL A 158 -14.44 -42.30 4.99
C VAL A 158 -14.70 -41.10 4.09
N LYS A 159 -15.68 -41.18 3.17
CA LYS A 159 -15.99 -40.07 2.26
C LYS A 159 -16.66 -38.92 3.01
N THR A 160 -17.51 -39.21 3.99
CA THR A 160 -18.17 -38.20 4.84
C THR A 160 -17.15 -37.56 5.79
N VAL A 161 -16.40 -38.35 6.57
CA VAL A 161 -15.35 -37.84 7.49
C VAL A 161 -14.32 -36.95 6.78
N TRP A 162 -13.91 -37.31 5.56
CA TRP A 162 -13.00 -36.48 4.76
C TRP A 162 -13.67 -35.22 4.22
N GLY A 163 -14.93 -35.30 3.76
CA GLY A 163 -15.71 -34.14 3.32
C GLY A 163 -15.92 -33.12 4.44
N ASP A 164 -16.26 -33.60 5.64
CA ASP A 164 -16.43 -32.76 6.83
C ASP A 164 -15.11 -32.08 7.23
N ALA A 165 -13.97 -32.75 7.05
CA ALA A 165 -12.65 -32.16 7.29
C ALA A 165 -12.32 -31.03 6.30
N VAL A 166 -12.69 -31.18 5.03
CA VAL A 166 -12.56 -30.14 4.00
C VAL A 166 -13.47 -28.93 4.31
N GLU A 167 -14.73 -29.17 4.70
CA GLU A 167 -15.65 -28.08 5.09
C GLU A 167 -15.24 -27.37 6.39
N ARG A 168 -14.62 -28.07 7.35
CA ARG A 168 -13.98 -27.43 8.52
C ARG A 168 -12.84 -26.50 8.11
N VAL A 169 -12.00 -26.86 7.15
CA VAL A 169 -10.97 -25.95 6.61
C VAL A 169 -11.60 -24.71 5.97
N PHE A 170 -12.66 -24.85 5.16
CA PHE A 170 -13.34 -23.68 4.57
C PHE A 170 -13.95 -22.76 5.62
N THR A 171 -14.48 -23.32 6.71
CA THR A 171 -14.99 -22.56 7.86
C THR A 171 -13.84 -21.79 8.53
N LEU A 172 -12.68 -22.42 8.72
CA LEU A 172 -11.49 -21.76 9.27
C LEU A 172 -10.93 -20.66 8.36
N MET A 173 -10.93 -20.87 7.04
CA MET A 173 -10.53 -19.84 6.06
C MET A 173 -11.45 -18.61 6.14
N GLN A 174 -12.75 -18.80 6.31
CA GLN A 174 -13.71 -17.70 6.51
C GLN A 174 -13.48 -16.99 7.85
N ALA A 175 -13.29 -17.73 8.94
CA ALA A 175 -13.01 -17.16 10.26
C ALA A 175 -11.71 -16.34 10.28
N ALA A 176 -10.64 -16.82 9.63
CA ALA A 176 -9.37 -16.10 9.52
C ALA A 176 -9.51 -14.75 8.79
N LEU A 177 -10.37 -14.67 7.77
CA LEU A 177 -10.66 -13.40 7.08
C LEU A 177 -11.45 -12.44 7.98
N GLU A 178 -12.47 -12.91 8.70
CA GLU A 178 -13.25 -12.07 9.62
C GLU A 178 -12.41 -11.59 10.82
N ASP A 179 -11.44 -12.38 11.28
CA ASP A 179 -10.44 -11.94 12.28
C ASP A 179 -9.51 -10.85 11.73
N SER A 180 -9.10 -10.96 10.46
CA SER A 180 -8.30 -9.94 9.78
C SER A 180 -9.02 -8.58 9.69
N LYS A 181 -10.36 -8.58 9.61
CA LYS A 181 -11.19 -7.36 9.74
C LYS A 181 -11.10 -6.69 11.11
N ARG A 182 -10.79 -7.45 12.17
CA ARG A 182 -10.73 -6.95 13.55
C ARG A 182 -9.32 -6.55 13.97
N GLY A 183 -8.29 -7.19 13.41
CA GLY A 183 -6.88 -6.93 13.72
C GLY A 183 -6.16 -5.96 12.78
N THR A 184 -6.90 -5.14 12.03
CA THR A 184 -6.38 -4.54 10.79
C THR A 184 -5.25 -3.54 11.00
N ASN A 185 -4.06 -3.90 10.53
CA ASN A 185 -3.05 -2.95 10.05
C ASN A 185 -3.06 -2.97 8.51
N PRO A 186 -3.93 -2.20 7.83
CA PRO A 186 -3.95 -2.15 6.38
C PRO A 186 -2.85 -1.18 5.93
N SER A 187 -1.57 -1.55 6.12
CA SER A 187 -0.45 -0.59 6.15
C SER A 187 -0.45 0.35 4.94
N ALA A 188 -0.59 -0.19 3.71
CA ALA A 188 -0.60 0.63 2.50
C ALA A 188 -1.77 1.63 2.41
N LEU A 189 -2.98 1.27 2.87
CA LEU A 189 -4.12 2.20 2.93
C LEU A 189 -3.93 3.24 4.04
N GLN A 190 -3.43 2.82 5.20
CA GLN A 190 -3.16 3.67 6.35
C GLN A 190 -2.01 4.67 6.08
N GLU A 191 -0.96 4.24 5.40
CA GLU A 191 0.16 5.07 4.93
C GLU A 191 -0.33 6.09 3.90
N SER A 192 -1.14 5.66 2.93
CA SER A 192 -1.77 6.55 1.96
C SER A 192 -2.67 7.59 2.63
N TYR A 193 -3.55 7.16 3.54
CA TYR A 193 -4.38 8.03 4.38
C TYR A 193 -3.54 9.07 5.14
N ALA A 194 -2.49 8.61 5.83
CA ALA A 194 -1.61 9.48 6.61
C ALA A 194 -0.92 10.53 5.73
N LEU A 195 -0.44 10.15 4.54
CA LEU A 195 0.17 11.06 3.57
C LEU A 195 -0.83 12.11 3.03
N VAL A 196 -2.07 11.73 2.70
CA VAL A 196 -3.08 12.69 2.21
C VAL A 196 -3.55 13.60 3.35
N ARG A 197 -3.75 13.08 4.57
CA ARG A 197 -4.02 13.88 5.78
C ARG A 197 -2.92 14.92 6.01
N ASP A 198 -1.65 14.50 5.92
CA ASP A 198 -0.49 15.37 6.07
C ASP A 198 -0.49 16.50 5.03
N GLN A 199 -0.71 16.17 3.75
CA GLN A 199 -0.78 17.15 2.67
C GLN A 199 -1.88 18.19 2.86
N VAL A 200 -3.07 17.78 3.33
CA VAL A 200 -4.18 18.68 3.65
C VAL A 200 -3.79 19.65 4.77
N VAL A 201 -3.27 19.15 5.89
CA VAL A 201 -2.82 19.96 7.02
C VAL A 201 -1.67 20.90 6.62
N ALA A 202 -0.68 20.41 5.88
CA ALA A 202 0.46 21.18 5.41
C ALA A 202 0.09 22.24 4.35
N LYS A 203 -1.00 22.05 3.61
CA LYS A 203 -1.54 23.06 2.68
C LYS A 203 -2.16 24.24 3.44
N GLU A 204 -3.06 23.96 4.38
CA GLU A 204 -3.68 25.03 5.18
C GLU A 204 -2.66 25.74 6.09
N PHE A 205 -1.69 25.00 6.65
CA PHE A 205 -0.62 25.59 7.46
C PHE A 205 0.23 26.59 6.66
N ARG A 206 0.60 26.26 5.42
CA ARG A 206 1.29 27.21 4.51
C ARG A 206 0.41 28.41 4.16
N ALA A 207 -0.90 28.23 4.02
CA ALA A 207 -1.83 29.35 3.80
C ALA A 207 -1.92 30.28 5.02
N LEU A 208 -1.92 29.74 6.24
CA LEU A 208 -1.88 30.49 7.50
C LEU A 208 -0.59 31.29 7.65
N LEU A 209 0.58 30.66 7.46
CA LEU A 209 1.87 31.35 7.51
C LEU A 209 1.96 32.46 6.45
N LYS A 210 1.47 32.22 5.23
CA LYS A 210 1.38 33.25 4.19
C LYS A 210 0.50 34.41 4.63
N GLN A 211 -0.68 34.15 5.20
CA GLN A 211 -1.57 35.18 5.71
C GLN A 211 -0.89 36.06 6.77
N TRP A 212 -0.15 35.46 7.72
CA TRP A 212 0.58 36.19 8.74
C TRP A 212 1.70 37.05 8.13
N SER A 213 2.49 36.50 7.21
CA SER A 213 3.60 37.20 6.54
C SER A 213 3.16 38.34 5.59
N CYS A 214 1.91 38.36 5.13
CA CYS A 214 1.39 39.34 4.18
C CYS A 214 0.56 40.47 4.82
N ARG A 215 0.40 40.49 6.15
CA ARG A 215 -0.27 41.60 6.85
C ARG A 215 0.51 42.91 6.72
N LYS A 216 -0.17 44.05 6.83
CA LYS A 216 0.47 45.36 6.93
C LYS A 216 0.54 45.76 8.41
N SER A 217 1.64 45.41 9.09
CA SER A 217 1.92 45.88 10.46
C SER A 217 3.25 46.63 10.53
N ALA A 218 3.33 47.63 11.40
CA ALA A 218 4.54 48.41 11.66
C ALA A 218 5.54 47.67 12.56
N ARG A 219 5.12 46.57 13.20
CA ARG A 219 5.95 45.73 14.06
C ARG A 219 6.13 44.37 13.40
N ARG A 220 7.36 43.87 13.40
CA ARG A 220 7.73 42.54 12.92
C ARG A 220 8.24 41.72 14.09
N VAL A 221 7.82 40.47 14.17
CA VAL A 221 8.17 39.56 15.26
C VAL A 221 8.64 38.26 14.62
N ALA A 222 9.93 37.94 14.75
CA ALA A 222 10.47 36.66 14.37
C ALA A 222 10.43 35.72 15.57
N ILE A 223 9.83 34.54 15.41
CA ILE A 223 9.71 33.52 16.45
C ILE A 223 10.43 32.23 16.06
N THR A 224 11.16 31.66 17.00
CA THR A 224 11.91 30.40 16.84
C THR A 224 11.62 29.49 18.04
N PRO A 225 10.63 28.58 17.95
CA PRO A 225 10.31 27.62 18.99
C PRO A 225 11.25 26.41 18.96
N ALA A 226 11.57 25.90 20.14
CA ALA A 226 12.26 24.63 20.37
C ALA A 226 11.55 23.87 21.49
N ASN A 227 11.27 22.58 21.28
CA ASN A 227 10.72 21.72 22.35
C ASN A 227 11.87 21.15 23.19
N ARG A 228 11.75 21.22 24.51
CA ARG A 228 12.65 20.53 25.45
C ARG A 228 11.83 19.95 26.59
N ASN A 229 11.91 18.64 26.78
CA ASN A 229 11.24 17.91 27.87
C ASN A 229 9.72 18.18 27.97
N GLY A 230 9.05 18.32 26.81
CA GLY A 230 7.61 18.59 26.71
C GLY A 230 7.24 20.08 26.70
N ARG A 231 8.07 20.94 27.29
CA ARG A 231 7.90 22.40 27.32
C ARG A 231 8.37 23.06 26.02
N VAL A 232 7.80 24.21 25.70
CA VAL A 232 8.16 24.98 24.49
C VAL A 232 8.92 26.23 24.89
N TYR A 233 10.18 26.32 24.45
CA TYR A 233 11.01 27.51 24.59
C TYR A 233 10.98 28.28 23.28
N CYS A 234 10.54 29.53 23.29
CA CYS A 234 10.46 30.37 22.10
C CYS A 234 11.39 31.58 22.23
N HIS A 235 12.35 31.70 21.31
CA HIS A 235 13.07 32.94 21.11
C HIS A 235 12.25 33.90 20.24
N VAL A 236 12.20 35.16 20.63
CA VAL A 236 11.38 36.20 20.00
C VAL A 236 12.24 37.43 19.74
N ASP A 237 12.38 37.83 18.48
CA ASP A 237 13.03 39.07 18.05
C ASP A 237 11.96 40.04 17.51
N GLU A 238 11.68 41.11 18.27
CA GLU A 238 10.78 42.19 17.86
C GLU A 238 11.58 43.31 17.19
N SER A 239 11.27 43.60 15.92
CA SER A 239 11.84 44.71 15.15
C SER A 239 10.76 45.70 14.69
N SER A 240 10.99 46.98 14.97
CA SER A 240 10.16 48.08 14.48
C SER A 240 10.47 48.36 13.00
N SER A 241 9.49 48.27 12.12
CA SER A 241 9.64 48.66 10.72
C SER A 241 9.74 50.18 10.60
N THR A 242 10.96 50.72 10.60
CA THR A 242 11.18 52.05 10.03
C THR A 242 10.73 52.02 8.56
N ARG A 243 9.96 53.02 8.13
CA ARG A 243 9.60 53.18 6.72
C ARG A 243 10.88 53.48 5.94
N SER A 244 11.45 52.50 5.25
CA SER A 244 12.24 52.80 4.06
C SER A 244 11.27 53.24 2.96
N THR A 245 11.48 54.43 2.42
CA THR A 245 10.74 54.98 1.28
C THR A 245 10.72 53.99 0.11
N GLY A 246 9.59 53.92 -0.58
CA GLY A 246 9.34 52.84 -1.54
C GLY A 246 10.13 52.96 -2.83
N PHE A 247 10.15 51.85 -3.58
CA PHE A 247 10.23 51.87 -5.02
C PHE A 247 8.97 51.21 -5.59
N CYS A 248 8.01 52.04 -6.01
CA CYS A 248 7.12 51.64 -7.09
C CYS A 248 8.00 51.60 -8.35
N SER A 249 8.56 50.44 -8.69
CA SER A 249 9.17 50.25 -10.00
C SER A 249 8.04 50.06 -11.01
N THR A 250 7.56 51.19 -11.54
CA THR A 250 6.77 51.20 -12.76
C THR A 250 7.63 50.68 -13.90
N ARG A 251 7.26 49.53 -14.46
CA ARG A 251 7.65 49.19 -15.82
C ARG A 251 6.46 48.62 -16.57
N ASP A 252 5.71 49.54 -17.17
CA ASP A 252 4.78 49.24 -18.23
C ASP A 252 5.44 48.33 -19.27
N THR A 253 4.70 47.32 -19.72
CA THR A 253 5.05 46.56 -20.91
C THR A 253 3.82 46.57 -21.81
N PRO A 254 3.78 47.42 -22.86
CA PRO A 254 2.68 47.41 -23.81
C PRO A 254 2.72 46.12 -24.63
N ALA A 255 1.55 45.70 -25.11
CA ALA A 255 1.40 44.52 -25.95
C ALA A 255 1.68 44.82 -27.44
N LEU A 256 1.83 43.72 -28.21
CA LEU A 256 1.86 43.61 -29.68
C LEU A 256 3.23 43.81 -30.37
N GLY A 257 3.57 42.85 -31.24
CA GLY A 257 4.79 42.84 -32.07
C GLY A 257 5.16 41.42 -32.53
N SER A 258 4.72 41.03 -33.74
CA SER A 258 4.93 39.70 -34.35
C SER A 258 6.15 39.65 -35.29
N SER A 259 6.48 38.44 -35.78
CA SER A 259 7.51 38.10 -36.81
C SER A 259 8.99 38.18 -36.37
N SER A 260 9.96 37.44 -36.94
CA SER A 260 9.97 36.15 -37.66
C SER A 260 11.43 35.66 -37.82
N SER A 261 11.61 34.36 -38.12
CA SER A 261 12.74 33.74 -38.85
C SER A 261 14.20 33.81 -38.31
N ASP A 262 14.78 32.61 -38.21
CA ASP A 262 16.16 32.21 -38.59
C ASP A 262 17.36 32.26 -37.60
N THR A 263 17.76 31.04 -37.25
CA THR A 263 19.04 30.50 -36.73
C THR A 263 20.23 30.67 -37.70
N PRO A 264 21.51 30.70 -37.25
CA PRO A 264 22.21 29.49 -36.76
C PRO A 264 23.23 29.65 -35.60
N HIS A 265 23.71 28.48 -35.13
CA HIS A 265 24.98 28.15 -34.45
C HIS A 265 26.07 29.27 -34.40
N GLU A 266 26.89 29.48 -33.36
CA GLU A 266 27.07 28.92 -32.00
C GLU A 266 28.12 29.83 -31.25
N ALA A 267 28.68 29.63 -30.05
CA ALA A 267 28.70 28.55 -29.04
C ALA A 267 28.88 29.12 -27.61
N SER A 268 29.00 28.22 -26.62
CA SER A 268 29.75 28.35 -25.34
C SER A 268 29.80 29.71 -24.60
N SER A 269 29.05 29.81 -23.50
CA SER A 269 29.66 29.92 -22.15
C SER A 269 28.64 29.69 -21.02
N THR A 270 29.07 28.93 -20.02
CA THR A 270 28.36 28.51 -18.81
C THR A 270 27.81 29.65 -17.95
N LEU A 271 26.53 29.57 -17.56
CA LEU A 271 26.04 30.10 -16.28
C LEU A 271 24.81 29.31 -15.79
N HIS A 272 24.88 28.80 -14.56
CA HIS A 272 23.88 27.88 -14.00
C HIS A 272 22.52 28.55 -13.78
N ARG A 273 21.51 28.12 -14.53
CA ARG A 273 20.09 28.33 -14.18
C ARG A 273 19.56 27.06 -13.53
N ALA A 274 19.22 27.12 -12.25
CA ALA A 274 18.68 25.99 -11.51
C ALA A 274 17.25 25.66 -12.00
N PHE A 275 17.13 24.72 -12.93
CA PHE A 275 15.85 24.11 -13.28
C PHE A 275 15.47 23.06 -12.24
N SER A 276 14.19 23.03 -11.86
CA SER A 276 13.65 21.98 -10.99
C SER A 276 13.91 20.60 -11.61
N PRO A 277 14.34 19.60 -10.83
CA PRO A 277 14.66 18.28 -11.34
C PRO A 277 13.45 17.60 -11.99
N VAL A 278 13.54 17.33 -13.30
CA VAL A 278 12.53 16.56 -14.03
C VAL A 278 12.76 15.07 -13.78
N ILE A 279 11.70 14.35 -13.42
CA ILE A 279 11.69 12.90 -13.19
C ILE A 279 11.21 12.19 -14.45
N CYS A 280 11.99 11.24 -14.97
CA CYS A 280 11.58 10.40 -16.09
C CYS A 280 10.47 9.44 -15.66
N ARG A 281 9.29 9.50 -16.30
CA ARG A 281 8.13 8.67 -15.93
C ARG A 281 8.29 7.17 -16.22
N HIS A 282 9.27 6.76 -17.03
CA HIS A 282 9.49 5.35 -17.37
C HIS A 282 10.54 4.63 -16.48
N CYS A 283 11.47 5.36 -15.87
CA CYS A 283 12.54 4.74 -15.07
C CYS A 283 12.82 5.44 -13.72
N GLY A 284 12.08 6.50 -13.37
CA GLY A 284 12.26 7.25 -12.13
C GLY A 284 13.54 8.10 -12.06
N ALA A 285 14.42 8.03 -13.05
CA ALA A 285 15.68 8.77 -13.05
C ALA A 285 15.45 10.29 -13.03
N VAL A 286 16.23 10.98 -12.20
CA VAL A 286 16.13 12.42 -11.96
C VAL A 286 17.19 13.16 -12.76
N GLY A 287 16.78 14.15 -13.57
CA GLY A 287 17.68 15.10 -14.24
C GLY A 287 18.52 14.56 -15.42
N LEU A 288 18.71 13.23 -15.54
CA LEU A 288 19.57 12.64 -16.58
C LEU A 288 18.91 12.58 -17.97
N HIS A 289 17.57 12.50 -18.04
CA HIS A 289 16.83 12.59 -19.31
C HIS A 289 15.32 12.82 -19.11
N TRP A 290 14.70 13.56 -20.03
CA TRP A 290 13.27 13.57 -20.31
C TRP A 290 12.72 12.21 -20.79
N THR A 291 11.47 11.90 -20.42
CA THR A 291 10.73 10.67 -20.73
C THR A 291 10.77 10.27 -22.21
N LEU A 292 10.74 11.25 -23.12
CA LEU A 292 10.75 11.01 -24.58
C LEU A 292 12.09 10.44 -25.11
N LYS A 293 13.20 10.67 -24.40
CA LYS A 293 14.52 10.07 -24.70
C LYS A 293 14.97 9.05 -23.63
N CYS A 294 14.02 8.38 -22.97
CA CYS A 294 14.37 7.31 -22.04
C CYS A 294 14.96 6.10 -22.80
N PRO A 295 16.16 5.62 -22.45
CA PRO A 295 16.76 4.44 -23.12
C PRO A 295 15.94 3.16 -22.88
N MET A 296 15.20 3.08 -21.77
CA MET A 296 14.28 1.97 -21.46
C MET A 296 12.99 1.98 -22.29
N ARG A 297 12.73 3.01 -23.11
CA ARG A 297 11.52 3.08 -23.94
C ARG A 297 11.47 2.01 -25.05
N LYS A 298 12.63 1.48 -25.48
CA LYS A 298 12.69 0.49 -26.57
C LYS A 298 12.30 -0.94 -26.17
N THR A 299 11.97 -1.21 -24.90
CA THR A 299 11.57 -2.55 -24.42
C THR A 299 10.08 -2.68 -24.07
N SER A 300 9.30 -1.60 -24.03
CA SER A 300 7.84 -1.67 -23.84
C SER A 300 7.09 -2.06 -25.11
N ASP A 301 7.49 -1.48 -26.25
CA ASP A 301 6.68 -1.47 -27.48
C ASP A 301 6.82 -2.77 -28.31
N ALA A 302 7.47 -3.80 -27.75
CA ALA A 302 7.71 -5.10 -28.38
C ALA A 302 6.87 -6.26 -27.79
N VAL A 303 6.02 -6.01 -26.80
CA VAL A 303 5.19 -7.04 -26.13
C VAL A 303 3.72 -7.03 -26.61
N GLU A 304 3.31 -6.00 -27.37
CA GLU A 304 1.91 -5.77 -27.76
C GLU A 304 1.52 -6.33 -29.15
N LEU A 305 2.33 -7.23 -29.73
CA LEU A 305 2.11 -7.82 -31.07
C LEU A 305 2.18 -9.36 -31.11
N SER A 306 1.79 -10.02 -30.01
CA SER A 306 1.69 -11.49 -29.94
C SER A 306 0.47 -11.99 -29.16
N ARG A 307 -0.57 -11.16 -29.01
CA ARG A 307 -1.74 -11.46 -28.17
C ARG A 307 -3.06 -11.58 -28.94
N GLU A 308 -2.99 -12.02 -30.19
CA GLU A 308 -4.14 -12.52 -30.98
C GLU A 308 -3.82 -13.88 -31.63
N ALA A 309 -3.66 -14.91 -30.81
CA ALA A 309 -3.78 -16.30 -31.23
C ALA A 309 -4.10 -17.21 -30.02
N SER A 310 -4.79 -18.32 -30.28
CA SER A 310 -5.15 -19.40 -29.34
C SER A 310 -6.05 -19.05 -28.16
N GLY A 311 -7.31 -19.48 -28.28
CA GLY A 311 -8.20 -19.79 -27.16
C GLY A 311 -7.81 -21.08 -26.41
N PRO A 312 -8.68 -21.62 -25.54
CA PRO A 312 -8.27 -21.79 -24.15
C PRO A 312 -8.02 -23.24 -23.74
N PHE A 313 -6.76 -23.65 -23.53
CA PHE A 313 -6.41 -24.76 -22.63
C PHE A 313 -4.91 -24.76 -22.26
N GLY A 314 -4.62 -24.97 -20.96
CA GLY A 314 -3.26 -25.14 -20.42
C GLY A 314 -2.59 -23.84 -19.92
N ALA A 315 -1.57 -23.89 -19.06
CA ALA A 315 -1.07 -25.03 -18.28
C ALA A 315 -0.22 -24.49 -17.11
N PHE A 316 -0.27 -25.13 -15.94
CA PHE A 316 0.81 -24.93 -14.95
C PHE A 316 2.04 -25.73 -15.38
N GLY A 317 3.21 -25.09 -15.28
CA GLY A 317 4.43 -25.48 -15.98
C GLY A 317 4.95 -26.87 -15.65
N THR A 318 5.27 -27.63 -16.69
CA THR A 318 5.95 -28.93 -16.57
C THR A 318 7.44 -28.75 -16.30
N ASN A 319 7.88 -28.89 -15.05
CA ASN A 319 9.28 -29.25 -14.76
C ASN A 319 9.48 -30.73 -15.08
N ARG A 320 9.84 -31.00 -16.35
CA ARG A 320 9.82 -32.35 -16.97
C ARG A 320 11.19 -33.03 -17.04
N CYS A 321 12.08 -32.78 -16.06
CA CYS A 321 13.39 -33.42 -15.96
C CYS A 321 13.65 -33.88 -14.51
N GLU A 322 13.32 -35.15 -14.20
CA GLU A 322 13.98 -36.02 -13.19
C GLU A 322 13.23 -37.34 -12.91
N LEU A 323 12.00 -37.52 -13.43
CA LEU A 323 11.16 -38.72 -13.23
C LEU A 323 11.58 -39.98 -14.03
N ARG A 324 12.88 -40.30 -14.11
CA ARG A 324 13.40 -41.56 -14.70
C ARG A 324 14.13 -42.50 -13.74
N ARG A 325 14.24 -42.18 -12.44
CA ARG A 325 15.10 -42.95 -11.51
C ARG A 325 14.42 -43.79 -10.41
N TRP A 326 13.09 -43.82 -10.34
CA TRP A 326 12.38 -44.43 -9.19
C TRP A 326 11.33 -45.49 -9.50
N PHE A 327 11.04 -45.78 -10.77
CA PHE A 327 10.14 -46.87 -11.18
C PHE A 327 10.69 -47.61 -12.40
N GLY A 328 11.82 -48.30 -12.21
CA GLY A 328 12.18 -49.42 -13.09
C GLY A 328 11.22 -50.58 -12.83
N CYS A 329 10.72 -51.20 -13.89
CA CYS A 329 9.90 -52.41 -13.77
C CYS A 329 10.75 -53.54 -13.19
N ALA A 330 10.38 -54.03 -12.00
CA ALA A 330 10.78 -55.37 -11.58
C ALA A 330 9.86 -56.36 -12.31
N GLY A 331 10.38 -56.93 -13.41
CA GLY A 331 9.88 -58.21 -13.91
C GLY A 331 10.40 -59.32 -13.01
N ASN A 332 9.61 -60.39 -12.86
CA ASN A 332 10.06 -61.63 -12.24
C ASN A 332 11.03 -62.36 -13.19
N ASP A 333 11.88 -63.18 -12.56
CA ASP A 333 12.48 -64.46 -12.95
C ASP A 333 13.68 -64.60 -11.99
N GLU A 334 13.83 -65.60 -11.12
CA GLU A 334 13.21 -66.95 -11.01
C GLU A 334 12.39 -67.15 -9.72
#